data_AF-A0A558NQ73-F1
#
_entry.id   AF-A0A558NQ73-F1
#
_cell.length_a   1.000
_cell.length_b   1.000
_cell.length_c   1.000
_cell.angle_alpha   90.00
_cell.angle_beta   90.00
_cell.angle_gamma   90.00
#
_symmetry.space_group_name_H-M   'P 1'
#
loop_
_entity.id
_entity.type
_entity.pdbx_description
1 polymer ?
#
loop_
_entity_poly.entity_id
_entity_poly.type
_entity_poly.pdbx_seq_one_letter_code
_entity_poly.pdbx_strand_id
1 'polypeptide(L)'
;MLKTLSFLTLCLLTAFRAQAIEVVDYPVYLGGAQSLKAVILPLKNDDSKALVQVSGVNHAVDRVVFLAEMQDRGQGSVAYRIAYDGQPRTLILKGMNWGNEYFQVFLPDTGRDGVNVGTVEQGETDPTREALVERYGLQNSEGIQKKLAQFNRDKHVKNTEAMLSEKDSEASQACGSTIKTRIDWTSVNDGLLKDVSIGAYCSQVAGEMARICQYHPQFKADLAALQTVQCKFGEVLKLRRQGNEVTFMTAKDAANQSDFVNAYLRNF
;
A
#
# COMPACT_ATOMS: atom_id res chain seq x y z
N MET A 1 -12.27 47.24 -52.36
CA MET A 1 -11.71 47.89 -51.16
C MET A 1 -11.78 46.94 -49.98
N LEU A 2 -10.75 47.04 -49.13
CA LEU A 2 -10.34 46.16 -48.04
C LEU A 2 -11.40 45.89 -46.96
N LYS A 3 -11.46 44.62 -46.55
CA LYS A 3 -11.52 44.05 -45.19
C LYS A 3 -11.76 45.00 -44.02
N THR A 4 -12.66 44.60 -43.12
CA THR A 4 -12.38 44.58 -41.67
C THR A 4 -13.11 43.42 -40.99
N LEU A 5 -12.29 42.47 -40.52
CA LEU A 5 -12.64 41.44 -39.55
C LEU A 5 -12.99 42.09 -38.21
N SER A 6 -13.95 41.53 -37.47
CA SER A 6 -13.94 41.59 -36.00
C SER A 6 -14.23 40.20 -35.46
N PHE A 7 -13.17 39.45 -35.21
CA PHE A 7 -13.17 38.30 -34.32
C PHE A 7 -12.91 38.82 -32.90
N LEU A 8 -13.93 38.79 -32.05
CA LEU A 8 -13.81 39.03 -30.61
C LEU A 8 -13.72 37.66 -29.94
N THR A 9 -12.51 37.10 -29.89
CA THR A 9 -12.23 35.87 -29.14
C THR A 9 -11.94 36.26 -27.69
N LEU A 10 -12.93 36.14 -26.82
CA LEU A 10 -12.80 36.36 -25.38
C LEU A 10 -12.10 35.14 -24.75
N CYS A 11 -10.77 35.19 -24.63
CA CYS A 11 -10.01 34.25 -23.81
C CYS A 11 -10.35 34.49 -22.32
N LEU A 12 -11.27 33.70 -21.77
CA LEU A 12 -11.44 33.51 -20.34
C LEU A 12 -10.18 32.81 -19.79
N LEU A 13 -9.18 33.60 -19.41
CA LEU A 13 -8.10 33.16 -18.53
C LEU A 13 -8.73 32.86 -17.16
N THR A 14 -9.09 31.60 -16.93
CA THR A 14 -9.31 31.09 -15.57
C THR A 14 -7.97 31.19 -14.83
N ALA A 15 -7.77 32.29 -14.11
CA ALA A 15 -6.70 32.41 -13.15
C ALA A 15 -6.96 31.36 -12.06
N PHE A 16 -6.35 30.18 -12.20
CA PHE A 16 -6.17 29.28 -11.08
C PHE A 16 -5.35 30.05 -10.04
N ARG A 17 -6.01 30.62 -9.04
CA ARG A 17 -5.32 31.07 -7.83
C ARG A 17 -4.76 29.81 -7.18
N ALA A 18 -3.47 29.54 -7.41
CA ALA A 18 -2.72 28.67 -6.54
C ALA A 18 -2.81 29.29 -5.14
N GLN A 19 -3.67 28.74 -4.28
CA GLN A 19 -3.67 29.11 -2.88
C GLN A 19 -2.31 28.72 -2.32
N ALA A 20 -1.59 29.69 -1.75
CA ALA A 20 -0.35 29.41 -1.05
C ALA A 20 -0.67 28.47 0.12
N ILE A 21 0.13 27.42 0.29
CA ILE A 21 -0.02 26.53 1.45
C ILE A 21 0.42 27.30 2.68
N GLU A 22 -0.53 27.53 3.58
CA GLU A 22 -0.26 28.10 4.89
C GLU A 22 -0.02 26.97 5.90
N VAL A 23 1.12 27.04 6.59
CA VAL A 23 1.59 26.04 7.54
C VAL A 23 1.86 26.67 8.91
N VAL A 24 1.82 25.85 9.96
CA VAL A 24 2.17 26.28 11.33
C VAL A 24 3.62 26.75 11.42
N ASP A 25 3.97 27.45 12.50
CA ASP A 25 5.28 28.09 12.64
C ASP A 25 6.41 27.09 12.98
N TYR A 26 6.08 25.98 13.65
CA TYR A 26 7.04 25.04 14.19
C TYR A 26 6.87 23.64 13.58
N PRO A 27 7.75 23.21 12.67
CA PRO A 27 7.82 21.82 12.24
C PRO A 27 8.26 20.90 13.38
N VAL A 28 7.80 19.65 13.36
CA VAL A 28 8.32 18.58 14.22
C VAL A 28 9.43 17.87 13.46
N TYR A 29 10.65 17.93 13.99
CA TYR A 29 11.82 17.24 13.45
C TYR A 29 12.01 15.89 14.16
N LEU A 30 12.24 14.86 13.38
CA LEU A 30 12.40 13.48 13.84
C LEU A 30 13.75 12.93 13.37
N GLY A 31 14.47 12.24 14.25
CA GLY A 31 15.74 11.58 13.97
C GLY A 31 15.72 10.11 14.38
N GLY A 32 16.35 9.26 13.58
CA GLY A 32 16.48 7.83 13.82
C GLY A 32 17.87 7.29 13.50
N ALA A 33 17.99 5.96 13.56
CA ALA A 33 19.22 5.27 13.19
C ALA A 33 19.58 5.49 11.70
N GLN A 34 20.85 5.27 11.35
CA GLN A 34 21.33 5.24 9.96
C GLN A 34 21.09 6.54 9.17
N SER A 35 21.12 7.69 9.83
CA SER A 35 20.88 9.02 9.23
C SER A 35 19.44 9.26 8.77
N LEU A 36 18.50 8.38 9.11
CA LEU A 36 17.08 8.60 8.85
C LEU A 36 16.60 9.84 9.58
N LYS A 37 16.02 10.78 8.83
CA LYS A 37 15.32 11.94 9.38
C LYS A 37 13.93 12.04 8.78
N ALA A 38 13.01 12.62 9.54
CA ALA A 38 11.71 12.99 9.04
C ALA A 38 11.27 14.35 9.58
N VAL A 39 10.40 15.02 8.85
CA VAL A 39 9.80 16.30 9.27
C VAL A 39 8.30 16.24 9.06
N ILE A 40 7.54 16.73 10.03
CA ILE A 40 6.10 16.92 9.96
C ILE A 40 5.79 18.40 10.13
N LEU A 41 5.02 18.97 9.20
CA LEU A 41 4.65 20.38 9.20
C LEU A 41 3.15 20.53 8.88
N PRO A 42 2.29 20.58 9.92
CA PRO A 42 0.85 20.73 9.76
C PRO A 42 0.44 21.98 8.99
N LEU A 43 -0.67 21.89 8.24
CA LEU A 43 -1.29 23.04 7.61
C LEU A 43 -2.04 23.88 8.65
N LYS A 44 -2.08 25.20 8.46
CA LYS A 44 -2.74 26.13 9.37
C LYS A 44 -4.26 26.16 9.19
N ASN A 45 -4.71 26.01 7.95
CA ASN A 45 -6.12 26.16 7.56
C ASN A 45 -6.79 24.81 7.26
N ASP A 46 -6.08 23.70 7.47
CA ASP A 46 -6.58 22.34 7.24
C ASP A 46 -5.86 21.41 8.24
N ASP A 47 -6.50 21.15 9.37
CA ASP A 47 -6.00 20.31 10.46
C ASP A 47 -5.97 18.81 10.11
N SER A 48 -6.54 18.44 8.96
CA SER A 48 -6.49 17.08 8.41
C SER A 48 -5.27 16.84 7.53
N LYS A 49 -4.38 17.83 7.35
CA LYS A 49 -3.22 17.72 6.45
C LYS A 49 -1.93 18.24 7.04
N ALA A 50 -0.83 17.66 6.56
CA ALA A 50 0.52 18.12 6.86
C ALA A 50 1.45 17.96 5.66
N LEU A 51 2.43 18.85 5.52
CA LEU A 51 3.61 18.56 4.72
C LEU A 51 4.50 17.59 5.49
N VAL A 52 4.94 16.52 4.85
CA VAL A 52 5.86 15.54 5.44
C VAL A 52 7.02 15.25 4.51
N GLN A 53 8.20 15.02 5.09
CA GLN A 53 9.39 14.61 4.36
C GLN A 53 10.10 13.51 5.12
N VAL A 54 10.63 12.53 4.41
CA VAL A 54 11.62 11.57 4.92
C VAL A 54 12.91 11.77 4.15
N SER A 55 14.05 11.68 4.81
CA SER A 55 15.37 11.79 4.18
C SER A 55 16.41 10.86 4.81
N GLY A 56 17.49 10.60 4.08
CA GLY A 56 18.55 9.69 4.50
C GLY A 56 18.24 8.23 4.19
N VAL A 57 17.37 7.98 3.19
CA VAL A 57 16.95 6.64 2.79
C VAL A 57 17.29 6.34 1.34
N ASN A 58 17.58 5.09 1.02
CA ASN A 58 17.71 4.64 -0.38
C ASN A 58 16.33 4.24 -0.93
N HIS A 59 15.47 5.23 -1.15
CA HIS A 59 14.10 5.00 -1.63
C HIS A 59 13.59 6.16 -2.50
N ALA A 60 12.62 5.90 -3.37
CA ALA A 60 12.03 6.91 -4.27
C ALA A 60 11.33 8.07 -3.54
N VAL A 61 11.10 7.95 -2.23
CA VAL A 61 10.50 8.99 -1.38
C VAL A 61 11.54 9.87 -0.70
N ASP A 62 12.83 9.58 -0.84
CA ASP A 62 13.91 10.35 -0.21
C ASP A 62 13.83 11.82 -0.61
N ARG A 63 13.74 12.71 0.39
CA ARG A 63 13.68 14.18 0.28
C ARG A 63 12.48 14.73 -0.51
N VAL A 64 11.51 13.88 -0.86
CA VAL A 64 10.24 14.32 -1.43
C VAL A 64 9.37 14.87 -0.29
N VAL A 65 8.82 16.07 -0.49
CA VAL A 65 7.85 16.67 0.42
C VAL A 65 6.47 16.31 -0.08
N PHE A 66 5.74 15.51 0.69
CA PHE A 66 4.37 15.12 0.36
C PHE A 66 3.39 16.01 1.12
N LEU A 67 2.25 16.29 0.48
CA LEU A 67 1.05 16.70 1.20
C LEU A 67 0.36 15.43 1.69
N ALA A 68 0.48 15.13 2.98
CA ALA A 68 -0.10 13.96 3.61
C ALA A 68 -1.48 14.25 4.21
N GLU A 69 -2.36 13.27 4.12
CA GLU A 69 -3.61 13.21 4.88
C GLU A 69 -3.34 12.65 6.27
N MET A 70 -3.86 13.32 7.29
CA MET A 70 -3.78 12.90 8.68
C MET A 70 -4.99 12.03 9.00
N GLN A 71 -4.72 10.76 9.28
CA GLN A 71 -5.73 9.81 9.74
C GLN A 71 -5.61 9.62 11.25
N ASP A 72 -6.59 10.10 12.00
CA ASP A 72 -6.76 9.75 13.41
C ASP A 72 -7.05 8.24 13.53
N ARG A 73 -6.27 7.55 14.38
CA ARG A 73 -6.39 6.11 14.68
C ARG A 73 -6.90 5.85 16.10
N GLY A 74 -7.36 6.88 16.81
CA GLY A 74 -7.76 6.84 18.20
C GLY A 74 -6.56 6.83 19.15
N GLN A 75 -6.84 7.05 20.45
CA GLN A 75 -5.81 7.03 21.50
C GLN A 75 -4.61 7.95 21.20
N GLY A 76 -4.88 9.12 20.59
CA GLY A 76 -3.88 10.10 20.17
C GLY A 76 -2.87 9.63 19.11
N SER A 77 -3.16 8.51 18.43
CA SER A 77 -2.36 8.01 17.32
C SER A 77 -2.81 8.66 16.00
N VAL A 78 -1.85 9.11 15.19
CA VAL A 78 -2.09 9.77 13.91
C VAL A 78 -1.20 9.16 12.84
N ALA A 79 -1.79 8.70 11.74
CA ALA A 79 -1.05 8.25 10.58
C ALA A 79 -1.02 9.34 9.50
N TYR A 80 0.18 9.74 9.09
CA TYR A 80 0.40 10.66 7.97
C TYR A 80 0.49 9.86 6.69
N ARG A 81 -0.55 9.94 5.86
CA ARG A 81 -0.76 9.09 4.69
C ARG A 81 -0.46 9.86 3.40
N ILE A 82 0.37 9.28 2.55
CA ILE A 82 0.71 9.80 1.23
C ILE A 82 0.03 8.97 0.14
N ALA A 83 -0.28 9.58 -0.99
CA ALA A 83 -0.66 8.84 -2.19
C ALA A 83 0.60 8.24 -2.84
N TYR A 84 0.67 6.91 -2.92
CA TYR A 84 1.82 6.21 -3.49
C TYR A 84 1.35 4.93 -4.16
N ASP A 85 1.75 4.72 -5.42
CA ASP A 85 1.39 3.54 -6.23
C ASP A 85 -0.12 3.25 -6.21
N GLY A 86 -0.93 4.28 -6.43
CA GLY A 86 -2.39 4.16 -6.47
C GLY A 86 -3.09 3.92 -5.14
N GLN A 87 -2.37 3.90 -4.01
CA GLN A 87 -2.93 3.62 -2.69
C GLN A 87 -2.47 4.65 -1.64
N PRO A 88 -3.31 4.94 -0.63
CA PRO A 88 -2.88 5.74 0.52
C PRO A 88 -1.99 4.91 1.45
N ARG A 89 -0.71 5.30 1.58
CA ARG A 89 0.32 4.66 2.41
C ARG A 89 0.68 5.51 3.61
N THR A 90 0.71 4.92 4.81
CA THR A 90 1.29 5.59 5.98
C THR A 90 2.79 5.75 5.74
N LEU A 91 3.29 6.98 5.72
CA LEU A 91 4.73 7.29 5.67
C LEU A 91 5.28 7.51 7.07
N ILE A 92 4.53 8.21 7.92
CA ILE A 92 4.88 8.45 9.32
C ILE A 92 3.67 8.07 10.19
N LEU A 93 3.93 7.37 11.29
CA LEU A 93 2.95 7.09 12.34
C LEU A 93 3.41 7.80 13.61
N LYS A 94 2.55 8.65 14.15
CA LYS A 94 2.59 9.06 15.56
C LYS A 94 1.72 8.08 16.34
N GLY A 95 2.25 7.48 17.39
CA GLY A 95 1.47 6.66 18.32
C GLY A 95 1.67 7.11 19.77
N MET A 96 0.84 6.57 20.65
CA MET A 96 0.98 6.73 22.10
C MET A 96 1.22 5.37 22.74
N ASN A 97 2.23 5.30 23.59
CA ASN A 97 2.48 4.14 24.44
C ASN A 97 2.65 4.59 25.90
N TRP A 98 1.68 4.22 26.74
CA TRP A 98 1.67 4.52 28.18
C TRP A 98 1.85 6.02 28.47
N GLY A 99 1.18 6.86 27.68
CA GLY A 99 1.26 8.32 27.78
C GLY A 99 2.46 8.96 27.08
N ASN A 100 3.41 8.18 26.55
CA ASN A 100 4.55 8.70 25.80
C ASN A 100 4.29 8.62 24.29
N GLU A 101 4.63 9.69 23.58
CA GLU A 101 4.58 9.68 22.12
C GLU A 101 5.73 8.88 21.54
N TYR A 102 5.45 8.12 20.48
CA TYR A 102 6.48 7.48 19.66
C TYR A 102 6.19 7.73 18.19
N PHE A 103 7.25 7.71 17.38
CA PHE A 103 7.15 7.90 15.94
C PHE A 103 7.78 6.73 15.20
N GLN A 104 7.15 6.32 14.10
CA GLN A 104 7.66 5.32 13.19
C GLN A 104 7.58 5.81 11.75
N VAL A 105 8.63 5.56 10.97
CA VAL A 105 8.68 5.80 9.53
C VAL A 105 8.50 4.49 8.79
N PHE A 106 7.59 4.46 7.81
CA PHE A 106 7.34 3.32 6.94
C PHE A 106 7.66 3.72 5.51
N LEU A 107 8.66 3.08 4.91
CA LEU A 107 8.93 3.26 3.49
C LEU A 107 7.98 2.38 2.67
N PRO A 108 7.35 2.91 1.60
CA PRO A 108 6.57 2.07 0.71
C PRO A 108 7.41 0.90 0.16
N ASP A 109 6.77 -0.24 -0.11
CA ASP A 109 7.38 -1.42 -0.76
C ASP A 109 8.55 -2.11 -0.03
N THR A 110 8.99 -1.66 1.16
CA THR A 110 10.14 -2.27 1.86
C THR A 110 9.77 -3.20 3.02
N GLY A 111 8.48 -3.43 3.28
CA GLY A 111 8.00 -4.32 4.36
C GLY A 111 6.92 -3.70 5.23
N ARG A 112 6.56 -4.38 6.32
CA ARG A 112 5.56 -3.92 7.30
C ARG A 112 6.16 -3.26 8.52
N ASP A 113 7.45 -3.44 8.75
CA ASP A 113 8.11 -2.95 9.96
C ASP A 113 8.51 -1.49 9.81
N GLY A 114 8.02 -0.65 10.71
CA GLY A 114 8.39 0.75 10.79
C GLY A 114 9.72 0.95 11.50
N VAL A 115 10.48 1.95 11.09
CA VAL A 115 11.71 2.36 11.77
C VAL A 115 11.36 3.38 12.84
N ASN A 116 11.70 3.10 14.10
CA ASN A 116 11.48 4.03 15.21
C ASN A 116 12.34 5.29 15.04
N VAL A 117 11.72 6.45 15.25
CA VAL A 117 12.38 7.76 15.27
C VAL A 117 11.91 8.54 16.50
N GLY A 118 12.74 9.45 16.99
CA GLY A 118 12.43 10.32 18.13
C GLY A 118 12.43 11.79 17.72
N THR A 119 11.74 12.63 18.49
CA THR A 119 11.80 14.09 18.32
C THR A 119 13.21 14.60 18.61
N VAL A 120 13.70 15.48 17.75
CA VAL A 120 15.00 16.13 17.87
C VAL A 120 14.85 17.62 17.62
N GLU A 121 15.81 18.41 18.09
CA GLU A 121 15.94 19.81 17.69
C GLU A 121 16.27 19.92 16.19
N GLN A 122 15.90 21.04 15.57
CA GLN A 122 16.28 21.32 14.19
C GLN A 122 17.80 21.41 14.08
N GLY A 123 18.42 20.56 13.27
CA GLY A 123 19.83 20.66 12.92
C GLY A 123 20.08 21.69 11.83
N GLU A 124 21.33 22.15 11.71
CA GLU A 124 21.75 23.15 10.71
C GLU A 124 21.48 22.73 9.25
N THR A 125 21.43 21.41 9.00
CA THR A 125 21.20 20.83 7.66
C THR A 125 19.74 20.46 7.42
N ASP A 126 18.87 20.61 8.43
CA ASP A 126 17.47 20.26 8.33
C ASP A 126 16.68 21.36 7.61
N PRO A 127 15.73 21.00 6.74
CA PRO A 127 15.02 22.00 5.95
C PRO A 127 14.19 22.91 6.85
N THR A 128 14.24 24.21 6.57
CA THR A 128 13.36 25.18 7.22
C THR A 128 11.91 24.98 6.78
N ARG A 129 10.97 25.57 7.54
CA ARG A 129 9.55 25.65 7.18
C ARG A 129 9.34 26.19 5.76
N GLU A 130 10.00 27.30 5.43
CA GLU A 130 9.89 27.95 4.13
C GLU A 130 10.44 27.06 3.01
N ALA A 131 11.58 26.39 3.25
CA ALA A 131 12.19 25.47 2.30
C ALA A 131 11.31 24.23 2.04
N LEU A 132 10.55 23.76 3.03
CA LEU A 132 9.58 22.67 2.84
C LEU A 132 8.42 23.10 1.94
N VAL A 133 7.85 24.28 2.16
CA VAL A 133 6.75 24.82 1.36
C VAL A 133 7.20 25.07 -0.09
N GLU A 134 8.36 25.69 -0.28
CA GLU A 134 8.93 25.94 -1.60
C GLU A 134 9.19 24.63 -2.36
N ARG A 135 9.85 23.67 -1.70
CA ARG A 135 10.15 22.36 -2.29
C ARG A 135 8.88 21.62 -2.68
N TYR A 136 7.85 21.62 -1.83
CA TYR A 136 6.56 21.04 -2.19
C TYR A 136 5.98 21.71 -3.45
N GLY A 137 5.97 23.05 -3.50
CA GLY A 137 5.47 23.81 -4.64
C GLY A 137 6.18 23.43 -5.95
N LEU A 138 7.51 23.39 -5.91
CA LEU A 138 8.33 22.98 -7.06
C LEU A 138 8.02 21.54 -7.48
N GLN A 139 8.12 20.58 -6.55
CA GLN A 139 7.90 19.16 -6.83
C GLN A 139 6.48 18.88 -7.34
N ASN A 140 5.49 19.62 -6.84
CA ASN A 140 4.12 19.53 -7.32
C ASN A 140 3.98 20.06 -8.76
N SER A 141 4.64 21.17 -9.09
CA SER A 141 4.66 21.71 -10.46
C SER A 141 5.39 20.80 -11.46
N GLU A 142 6.42 20.08 -11.00
CA GLU A 142 7.16 19.07 -11.78
C GLU A 142 6.39 17.74 -11.90
N GLY A 143 5.26 17.60 -11.21
CA GLY A 143 4.42 16.41 -11.26
C GLY A 143 4.98 15.21 -10.49
N ILE A 144 5.96 15.41 -9.59
CA ILE A 144 6.57 14.32 -8.79
C ILE A 144 5.51 13.60 -7.96
N GLN A 145 4.62 14.35 -7.30
CA GLN A 145 3.52 13.78 -6.51
C GLN A 145 2.63 12.87 -7.37
N LYS A 146 2.25 13.35 -8.55
CA LYS A 146 1.42 12.59 -9.50
C LYS A 146 2.13 11.34 -9.99
N LYS A 147 3.43 11.43 -10.28
CA LYS A 147 4.24 10.29 -10.73
C LYS A 147 4.32 9.20 -9.66
N LEU A 148 4.59 9.56 -8.40
CA LEU A 148 4.69 8.61 -7.30
C LEU A 148 3.32 8.01 -6.92
N ALA A 149 2.24 8.79 -7.05
CA ALA A 149 0.88 8.32 -6.81
C ALA A 149 0.31 7.43 -7.94
N GLN A 150 0.96 7.37 -9.11
CA GLN A 150 0.45 6.62 -10.25
C GLN A 150 0.49 5.11 -9.96
N PHE A 151 -0.67 4.47 -10.07
CA PHE A 151 -0.80 3.02 -9.91
C PHE A 151 -0.05 2.25 -11.00
N ASN A 152 0.75 1.28 -10.60
CA ASN A 152 1.47 0.39 -11.50
C ASN A 152 0.90 -1.04 -11.40
N ARG A 153 -0.10 -1.34 -12.23
CA ARG A 153 -0.75 -2.66 -12.28
C ARG A 153 0.26 -3.80 -12.43
N ASP A 154 1.22 -3.67 -13.33
CA ASP A 154 2.19 -4.73 -13.64
C ASP A 154 3.09 -5.04 -12.44
N LYS A 155 3.51 -4.01 -11.71
CA LYS A 155 4.25 -4.17 -10.46
C LYS A 155 3.42 -4.92 -9.41
N HIS A 156 2.14 -4.57 -9.25
CA HIS A 156 1.24 -5.24 -8.33
C HIS A 156 0.97 -6.71 -8.70
N VAL A 157 0.80 -7.00 -10.00
CA VAL A 157 0.68 -8.37 -10.53
C VAL A 157 1.93 -9.17 -10.21
N LYS A 158 3.12 -8.65 -10.55
CA LYS A 158 4.40 -9.32 -10.30
C LYS A 158 4.63 -9.60 -8.82
N ASN A 159 4.37 -8.63 -7.95
CA ASN A 159 4.51 -8.80 -6.50
C ASN A 159 3.53 -9.85 -5.96
N THR A 160 2.32 -9.88 -6.50
CA THR A 160 1.31 -10.89 -6.14
C THR A 160 1.76 -12.29 -6.54
N GLU A 161 2.26 -12.45 -7.77
CA GLU A 161 2.76 -13.74 -8.27
C GLU A 161 3.98 -14.24 -7.49
N ALA A 162 4.88 -13.35 -7.08
CA ALA A 162 6.01 -13.70 -6.23
C ALA A 162 5.55 -14.24 -4.86
N MET A 163 4.60 -13.57 -4.22
CA MET A 163 4.04 -14.02 -2.94
C MET A 163 3.30 -15.35 -3.06
N LEU A 164 2.57 -15.57 -4.16
CA LEU A 164 1.93 -16.86 -4.43
C LEU A 164 2.96 -17.97 -4.63
N SER A 165 4.03 -17.70 -5.38
CA SER A 165 5.10 -18.67 -5.62
C SER A 165 5.76 -19.14 -4.32
N GLU A 166 5.92 -18.25 -3.34
CA GLU A 166 6.44 -18.62 -2.00
C GLU A 166 5.48 -19.57 -1.29
N LYS A 167 4.18 -19.23 -1.25
CA LYS A 167 3.14 -20.04 -0.61
C LYS A 167 2.93 -21.39 -1.29
N ASP A 168 3.01 -21.42 -2.62
CA ASP A 168 2.98 -22.65 -3.42
C ASP A 168 4.17 -23.57 -3.09
N SER A 169 5.37 -23.00 -2.88
CA SER A 169 6.56 -23.76 -2.47
C SER A 169 6.39 -24.36 -1.08
N GLU A 170 5.85 -23.61 -0.12
CA GLU A 170 5.55 -24.11 1.23
C GLU A 170 4.58 -25.30 1.18
N ALA A 171 3.49 -25.16 0.43
CA ALA A 171 2.51 -26.22 0.23
C ALA A 171 3.13 -27.45 -0.46
N SER A 172 3.91 -27.22 -1.51
CA SER A 172 4.57 -28.28 -2.27
C SER A 172 5.50 -29.10 -1.39
N GLN A 173 6.30 -28.43 -0.56
CA GLN A 173 7.20 -29.08 0.39
C GLN A 173 6.44 -29.89 1.45
N ALA A 174 5.37 -29.31 2.02
CA ALA A 174 4.57 -29.98 3.04
C ALA A 174 3.85 -31.23 2.49
N CYS A 175 3.24 -31.11 1.31
CA CYS A 175 2.42 -32.17 0.71
C CYS A 175 3.22 -33.18 -0.12
N GLY A 176 4.45 -32.86 -0.52
CA GLY A 176 5.30 -33.77 -1.30
C GLY A 176 4.89 -33.88 -2.77
N SER A 177 4.20 -32.87 -3.31
CA SER A 177 3.82 -32.75 -4.71
C SER A 177 4.03 -31.31 -5.19
N THR A 178 4.07 -31.08 -6.51
CA THR A 178 4.12 -29.71 -7.04
C THR A 178 2.72 -29.09 -7.04
N ILE A 179 2.55 -28.05 -6.24
CA ILE A 179 1.33 -27.24 -6.15
C ILE A 179 1.61 -25.88 -6.79
N LYS A 180 0.67 -25.39 -7.59
CA LYS A 180 0.76 -24.07 -8.21
C LYS A 180 -0.58 -23.35 -8.19
N THR A 181 -0.56 -22.10 -7.74
CA THR A 181 -1.71 -21.19 -7.78
C THR A 181 -1.65 -20.34 -9.04
N ARG A 182 -2.82 -20.16 -9.67
CA ARG A 182 -3.02 -19.27 -10.83
C ARG A 182 -4.16 -18.33 -10.54
N ILE A 183 -4.00 -17.06 -10.88
CA ILE A 183 -5.04 -16.05 -10.74
C ILE A 183 -5.71 -15.85 -12.09
N ASP A 184 -7.05 -15.86 -12.10
CA ASP A 184 -7.83 -15.32 -13.20
C ASP A 184 -7.78 -13.78 -13.15
N TRP A 185 -6.77 -13.21 -13.80
CA TRP A 185 -6.57 -11.76 -13.84
C TRP A 185 -7.71 -10.99 -14.52
N THR A 186 -8.58 -11.66 -15.29
CA THR A 186 -9.77 -11.04 -15.88
C THR A 186 -10.83 -10.72 -14.83
N SER A 187 -10.82 -11.44 -13.70
CA SER A 187 -11.67 -11.19 -12.54
C SER A 187 -11.16 -10.09 -11.61
N VAL A 188 -9.98 -9.53 -11.89
CA VAL A 188 -9.28 -8.59 -11.00
C VAL A 188 -9.04 -7.25 -11.71
N ASN A 189 -9.84 -6.25 -11.39
CA ASN A 189 -9.63 -4.89 -11.88
C ASN A 189 -8.66 -4.09 -10.97
N ASP A 190 -8.26 -2.90 -11.42
CA ASP A 190 -7.34 -2.03 -10.67
C ASP A 190 -7.91 -1.56 -9.33
N GLY A 191 -9.23 -1.37 -9.25
CA GLY A 191 -9.90 -1.03 -8.00
C GLY A 191 -9.69 -2.11 -6.95
N LEU A 192 -9.87 -3.37 -7.35
CA LEU A 192 -9.68 -4.52 -6.47
C LEU A 192 -8.20 -4.69 -6.06
N LEU A 193 -7.25 -4.52 -6.99
CA LEU A 193 -5.82 -4.56 -6.67
C LEU A 193 -5.38 -3.48 -5.67
N LYS A 194 -6.05 -2.33 -5.68
CA LYS A 194 -5.80 -1.22 -4.75
C LYS A 194 -6.49 -1.39 -3.41
N ASP A 195 -7.39 -2.34 -3.27
CA ASP A 195 -8.26 -2.43 -2.10
C ASP A 195 -7.94 -3.67 -1.26
N VAL A 196 -7.60 -4.78 -1.92
CA VAL A 196 -7.28 -6.04 -1.24
C VAL A 196 -5.91 -6.59 -1.63
N SER A 197 -5.32 -7.36 -0.72
CA SER A 197 -4.14 -8.16 -1.05
C SER A 197 -4.55 -9.40 -1.84
N ILE A 198 -4.60 -9.29 -3.17
CA ILE A 198 -5.02 -10.40 -4.06
C ILE A 198 -4.30 -11.70 -3.74
N GLY A 199 -2.98 -11.67 -3.55
CA GLY A 199 -2.25 -12.90 -3.26
C GLY A 199 -2.53 -13.45 -1.86
N ALA A 200 -2.87 -12.63 -0.86
CA ALA A 200 -3.25 -13.14 0.47
C ALA A 200 -4.60 -13.87 0.41
N TYR A 201 -5.50 -13.42 -0.45
CA TYR A 201 -6.76 -14.11 -0.73
C TYR A 201 -6.49 -15.37 -1.55
N CYS A 202 -5.74 -15.27 -2.65
CA CYS A 202 -5.51 -16.42 -3.53
C CYS A 202 -4.58 -17.48 -2.95
N SER A 203 -3.75 -17.17 -1.95
CA SER A 203 -2.90 -18.15 -1.26
C SER A 203 -3.62 -18.95 -0.19
N GLN A 204 -4.89 -18.65 0.13
CA GLN A 204 -5.61 -19.35 1.22
C GLN A 204 -5.62 -20.87 1.01
N VAL A 205 -5.85 -21.35 -0.22
CA VAL A 205 -5.87 -22.80 -0.50
C VAL A 205 -4.48 -23.42 -0.32
N ALA A 206 -3.45 -22.85 -0.92
CA ALA A 206 -2.08 -23.36 -0.76
C ALA A 206 -1.62 -23.33 0.70
N GLY A 207 -1.93 -22.25 1.43
CA GLY A 207 -1.62 -22.12 2.86
C GLY A 207 -2.30 -23.19 3.72
N GLU A 208 -3.59 -23.44 3.50
CA GLU A 208 -4.30 -24.51 4.21
C GLU A 208 -3.82 -25.90 3.81
N MET A 209 -3.49 -26.13 2.53
CA MET A 209 -2.87 -27.40 2.09
C MET A 209 -1.56 -27.64 2.85
N ALA A 210 -0.68 -26.64 2.91
CA ALA A 210 0.58 -26.73 3.65
C ALA A 210 0.35 -27.13 5.11
N ARG A 211 -0.56 -26.42 5.78
CA ARG A 211 -0.90 -26.67 7.18
C ARG A 211 -1.49 -28.06 7.40
N ILE A 212 -2.45 -28.48 6.58
CA ILE A 212 -3.07 -29.81 6.71
C ILE A 212 -2.03 -30.91 6.47
N CYS A 213 -1.20 -30.80 5.42
CA CYS A 213 -0.17 -31.79 5.13
C CYS A 213 0.90 -31.90 6.24
N GLN A 214 1.16 -30.81 6.98
CA GLN A 214 2.08 -30.80 8.13
C GLN A 214 1.46 -31.45 9.38
N TYR A 215 0.20 -31.12 9.71
CA TYR A 215 -0.39 -31.48 11.01
C TYR A 215 -1.42 -32.61 10.96
N HIS A 216 -1.89 -32.98 9.77
CA HIS A 216 -2.90 -34.01 9.55
C HIS A 216 -2.48 -34.93 8.40
N PRO A 217 -1.44 -35.77 8.60
CA PRO A 217 -0.82 -36.56 7.55
C PRO A 217 -1.77 -37.54 6.86
N GLN A 218 -2.89 -37.89 7.49
CA GLN A 218 -3.92 -38.75 6.88
C GLN A 218 -4.54 -38.16 5.60
N PHE A 219 -4.53 -36.83 5.43
CA PHE A 219 -5.06 -36.18 4.22
C PHE A 219 -3.99 -35.91 3.16
N LYS A 220 -2.72 -36.20 3.45
CA LYS A 220 -1.58 -35.80 2.60
C LYS A 220 -1.64 -36.41 1.21
N ALA A 221 -2.06 -37.67 1.09
CA ALA A 221 -2.16 -38.33 -0.22
C ALA A 221 -3.23 -37.67 -1.11
N ASP A 222 -4.40 -37.35 -0.56
CA ASP A 222 -5.48 -36.69 -1.30
C ASP A 222 -5.10 -35.27 -1.71
N LEU A 223 -4.45 -34.53 -0.81
CA LEU A 223 -3.96 -33.18 -1.10
C LEU A 223 -2.80 -33.18 -2.10
N ALA A 224 -1.93 -34.18 -2.08
CA ALA A 224 -0.85 -34.31 -3.05
C ALA A 224 -1.37 -34.51 -4.50
N ALA A 225 -2.58 -35.06 -4.65
CA ALA A 225 -3.25 -35.18 -5.95
C ALA A 225 -3.78 -33.85 -6.49
N LEU A 226 -3.88 -32.81 -5.65
CA LEU A 226 -4.22 -31.45 -6.08
C LEU A 226 -2.93 -30.72 -6.45
N GLN A 227 -2.79 -30.38 -7.72
CA GLN A 227 -1.57 -29.75 -8.25
C GLN A 227 -1.81 -28.30 -8.68
N THR A 228 -3.06 -27.94 -8.96
CA THR A 228 -3.41 -26.59 -9.43
C THR A 228 -4.50 -25.99 -8.55
N VAL A 229 -4.27 -24.77 -8.09
CA VAL A 229 -5.30 -23.91 -7.50
C VAL A 229 -5.62 -22.81 -8.50
N GLN A 230 -6.84 -22.80 -9.03
CA GLN A 230 -7.32 -21.72 -9.88
C GLN A 230 -8.10 -20.72 -9.04
N CYS A 231 -7.48 -19.59 -8.70
CA CYS A 231 -8.10 -18.50 -7.96
C CYS A 231 -8.85 -17.54 -8.90
N LYS A 232 -10.05 -17.12 -8.49
CA LYS A 232 -10.81 -16.05 -9.15
C LYS A 232 -11.58 -15.22 -8.13
N PHE A 233 -11.79 -13.96 -8.41
CA PHE A 233 -12.70 -13.12 -7.63
C PHE A 233 -14.13 -13.18 -8.19
N GLY A 234 -15.10 -13.22 -7.29
CA GLY A 234 -16.52 -13.24 -7.63
C GLY A 234 -17.37 -12.69 -6.49
N GLU A 235 -18.66 -12.98 -6.52
CA GLU A 235 -19.62 -12.46 -5.54
C GLU A 235 -19.67 -13.30 -4.26
N VAL A 236 -19.34 -14.60 -4.35
CA VAL A 236 -19.52 -15.56 -3.27
C VAL A 236 -18.34 -16.52 -3.16
N LEU A 237 -17.99 -16.84 -1.92
CA LEU A 237 -16.96 -17.82 -1.60
C LEU A 237 -17.39 -19.22 -2.05
N LYS A 238 -16.61 -19.86 -2.94
CA LYS A 238 -16.88 -21.21 -3.44
C LYS A 238 -15.57 -21.97 -3.70
N LEU A 239 -15.59 -23.27 -3.41
CA LEU A 239 -14.56 -24.23 -3.78
C LEU A 239 -15.15 -25.33 -4.62
N ARG A 240 -14.43 -25.74 -5.66
CA ARG A 240 -14.81 -26.88 -6.48
C ARG A 240 -13.57 -27.62 -6.96
N ARG A 241 -13.54 -28.92 -6.73
CA ARG A 241 -12.52 -29.82 -7.28
C ARG A 241 -12.95 -30.33 -8.65
N GLN A 242 -12.00 -30.37 -9.59
CA GLN A 242 -12.12 -31.05 -10.88
C GLN A 242 -10.79 -31.75 -11.18
N GLY A 243 -10.74 -33.06 -10.97
CA GLY A 243 -9.49 -33.83 -11.11
C GLY A 243 -8.40 -33.36 -10.14
N ASN A 244 -7.28 -32.91 -10.68
CA ASN A 244 -6.12 -32.37 -9.94
C ASN A 244 -6.18 -30.85 -9.72
N GLU A 245 -7.27 -30.19 -10.11
CA GLU A 245 -7.48 -28.76 -9.94
C GLU A 245 -8.54 -28.47 -8.87
N VAL A 246 -8.30 -27.44 -8.06
CA VAL A 246 -9.30 -26.78 -7.22
C VAL A 246 -9.53 -25.36 -7.74
N THR A 247 -10.74 -25.08 -8.18
CA THR A 247 -11.19 -23.71 -8.41
C THR A 247 -11.60 -23.08 -7.08
N PHE A 248 -10.96 -21.99 -6.71
CA PHE A 248 -11.27 -21.17 -5.56
C PHE A 248 -11.83 -19.82 -6.01
N MET A 249 -13.13 -19.64 -5.83
CA MET A 249 -13.78 -18.34 -5.99
C MET A 249 -13.80 -17.65 -4.64
N THR A 250 -13.12 -16.52 -4.54
CA THR A 250 -13.10 -15.68 -3.34
C THR A 250 -13.88 -14.38 -3.58
N ALA A 251 -14.21 -13.68 -2.49
CA ALA A 251 -14.86 -12.38 -2.51
C ALA A 251 -14.25 -11.49 -1.43
N LYS A 252 -14.17 -10.17 -1.69
CA LYS A 252 -13.60 -9.18 -0.77
C LYS A 252 -14.22 -9.27 0.63
N ASP A 253 -15.54 -9.39 0.69
CA ASP A 253 -16.29 -9.34 1.96
C ASP A 253 -16.55 -10.74 2.55
N ALA A 254 -15.94 -11.78 1.99
CA ALA A 254 -16.07 -13.14 2.53
C ALA A 254 -15.23 -13.29 3.81
N ALA A 255 -15.91 -13.51 4.94
CA ALA A 255 -15.30 -13.84 6.21
C ALA A 255 -14.88 -15.33 6.28
N ASN A 256 -13.95 -15.65 7.20
CA ASN A 256 -13.56 -17.01 7.57
C ASN A 256 -13.14 -17.91 6.39
N GLN A 257 -12.46 -17.34 5.39
CA GLN A 257 -12.07 -18.07 4.18
C GLN A 257 -11.13 -19.25 4.47
N SER A 258 -10.18 -19.08 5.39
CA SER A 258 -9.27 -20.15 5.83
C SER A 258 -10.04 -21.33 6.44
N ASP A 259 -11.02 -21.08 7.32
CA ASP A 259 -11.84 -22.15 7.91
C ASP A 259 -12.68 -22.88 6.84
N PHE A 260 -13.30 -22.12 5.93
CA PHE A 260 -14.07 -22.68 4.81
C PHE A 260 -13.19 -23.57 3.93
N VAL A 261 -12.00 -23.09 3.57
CA VAL A 261 -11.01 -23.84 2.80
C VAL A 261 -10.57 -25.09 3.57
N ASN A 262 -10.24 -24.97 4.86
CA ASN A 262 -9.82 -26.11 5.66
C ASN A 262 -10.88 -27.21 5.72
N ALA A 263 -12.13 -26.82 6.00
CA ALA A 263 -13.25 -27.75 6.08
C ALA A 263 -13.45 -28.46 4.74
N TYR A 264 -13.41 -27.73 3.62
CA TYR A 264 -13.51 -28.32 2.29
C TYR A 264 -12.38 -29.31 2.03
N LEU A 265 -11.13 -28.90 2.28
CA LEU A 265 -9.93 -29.69 1.95
C LEU A 265 -9.82 -31.03 2.70
N ARG A 266 -10.56 -31.19 3.80
CA ARG A 266 -10.57 -32.40 4.62
C ARG A 266 -11.75 -33.33 4.32
N ASN A 267 -12.66 -32.95 3.42
CA ASN A 267 -13.94 -33.64 3.22
C ASN A 267 -14.37 -33.78 1.73
N PHE A 268 -13.47 -33.54 0.77
CA PHE A 268 -13.80 -33.66 -0.66
C PHE A 268 -13.53 -35.04 -1.24
#